data_AF-A0A358XT81-F1
#
_entry.id   AF-A0A358XT81-F1
#
_cell.length_a   1.000
_cell.length_b   1.000
_cell.length_c   1.000
_cell.angle_alpha   90.00
_cell.angle_beta   90.00
_cell.angle_gamma   90.00
#
_symmetry.space_group_name_H-M   'P 1'
#
loop_
_entity.id
_entity.type
_entity.pdbx_description
1 polymer ?
#
loop_
_entity_poly.entity_id
_entity_poly.type
_entity_poly.pdbx_seq_one_letter_code
_entity_poly.pdbx_strand_id
1 'polypeptide(L)'
;VELHTVRNEWGMDPGQYLGILSHSGSRGLGAHIAKHYTSLAAQLCPLPRHVQHLAWLDLSTQEGQEYWMAMNLAGDYAQACHTDIHRRLAKALGCNPVVTIENHHNFAWKEFVNGEE
;
A
#
# COMPACT_ATOMS: atom_id res chain seq x y z
N VAL A 1 8.24 17.47 -14.12
CA VAL A 1 8.74 17.57 -12.73
C VAL A 1 10.05 18.31 -12.78
N GLU A 2 10.12 19.45 -12.11
CA GLU A 2 11.38 20.22 -12.03
C GLU A 2 12.13 19.82 -10.76
N LEU A 3 13.41 19.52 -10.89
CA LEU A 3 14.32 19.29 -9.79
C LEU A 3 15.31 20.45 -9.73
N HIS A 4 15.41 21.11 -8.57
CA HIS A 4 16.31 22.26 -8.37
C HIS A 4 17.63 21.86 -7.69
N THR A 5 17.66 20.71 -7.02
CA THR A 5 18.81 20.22 -6.27
C THR A 5 18.98 18.72 -6.51
N VAL A 6 20.22 18.24 -6.44
CA VAL A 6 20.51 16.80 -6.44
C VAL A 6 19.86 16.16 -5.21
N ARG A 7 19.17 15.04 -5.41
CA ARG A 7 18.67 14.21 -4.31
C ARG A 7 19.53 12.96 -4.17
N ASN A 8 20.31 12.88 -3.10
CA ASN A 8 21.24 11.77 -2.86
C ASN A 8 20.55 10.39 -2.84
N GLU A 9 19.31 10.33 -2.36
CA GLU A 9 18.48 9.11 -2.32
C GLU A 9 18.09 8.58 -3.71
N TRP A 10 17.99 9.44 -4.72
CA TRP A 10 17.55 9.08 -6.08
C TRP A 10 18.66 9.21 -7.13
N GLY A 11 19.79 9.85 -6.79
CA GLY A 11 20.92 10.06 -7.70
C GLY A 11 20.58 10.90 -8.94
N MET A 12 19.57 11.78 -8.85
CA MET A 12 19.09 12.57 -9.98
C MET A 12 19.65 13.99 -9.95
N ASP A 13 20.13 14.45 -11.12
CA ASP A 13 20.60 15.81 -11.33
C ASP A 13 19.43 16.83 -11.37
N PRO A 14 19.69 18.13 -11.13
CA PRO A 14 18.71 19.18 -11.38
C PRO A 14 18.30 19.22 -12.86
N GLY A 15 17.02 19.46 -13.13
CA GLY A 15 16.51 19.51 -14.50
C GLY A 15 15.01 19.32 -14.60
N GLN A 16 14.53 19.23 -15.84
CA GLN A 16 13.13 18.94 -16.15
C GLN A 16 12.96 17.48 -16.56
N TYR A 17 12.08 16.77 -15.86
CA TYR A 17 11.78 15.36 -16.09
C TYR A 17 10.32 15.17 -16.47
N LEU A 18 10.03 14.16 -17.29
CA LEU A 18 8.67 13.66 -17.48
C LEU A 18 8.26 12.87 -16.23
N GLY A 19 7.17 13.31 -15.58
CA GLY A 19 6.57 12.58 -14.46
C GLY A 19 5.34 11.81 -14.93
N ILE A 20 5.27 10.54 -14.55
CA ILE A 20 4.10 9.69 -14.77
C ILE A 20 3.59 9.26 -13.42
N LEU A 21 2.29 9.43 -13.19
CA LEU A 21 1.61 8.99 -11.99
C LEU A 21 0.50 8.02 -12.37
N SER A 22 0.50 6.85 -11.76
CA SER A 22 -0.64 5.93 -11.80
C SER A 22 -1.26 5.85 -10.41
N HIS A 23 -2.59 5.83 -10.36
CA HIS A 23 -3.33 5.57 -9.12
C HIS A 23 -4.12 4.27 -9.31
N SER A 24 -3.67 3.23 -8.64
CA SER A 24 -4.22 1.88 -8.67
C SER A 24 -4.17 1.29 -7.27
N GLY A 25 -4.57 0.03 -7.11
CA GLY A 25 -4.50 -0.67 -5.85
C GLY A 25 -4.70 -2.17 -6.06
N SER A 26 -5.02 -2.88 -4.98
CA SER A 26 -5.14 -4.35 -4.94
C SER A 26 -6.36 -4.92 -5.68
N ARG A 27 -7.11 -4.09 -6.42
CA ARG A 27 -8.32 -4.44 -7.17
C ARG A 27 -9.31 -5.21 -6.29
N GLY A 28 -9.99 -6.21 -6.86
CA GLY A 28 -10.95 -7.04 -6.15
C GLY A 28 -10.32 -7.85 -5.00
N LEU A 29 -9.04 -8.23 -5.07
CA LEU A 29 -8.40 -9.08 -4.06
C LEU A 29 -8.46 -8.41 -2.68
N GLY A 30 -7.89 -7.22 -2.54
CA GLY A 30 -7.88 -6.52 -1.25
C GLY A 30 -9.29 -6.13 -0.77
N ALA A 31 -10.22 -5.84 -1.69
CA ALA A 31 -11.61 -5.56 -1.32
C ALA A 31 -12.30 -6.77 -0.68
N HIS A 32 -12.06 -7.99 -1.19
CA HIS A 32 -12.62 -9.21 -0.61
C HIS A 32 -11.96 -9.56 0.73
N ILE A 33 -10.64 -9.38 0.83
CA ILE A 33 -9.89 -9.57 2.09
C ILE A 33 -10.45 -8.62 3.17
N ALA A 34 -10.52 -7.32 2.88
CA ALA A 34 -11.03 -6.32 3.81
C ALA A 34 -12.47 -6.66 4.24
N LYS A 35 -13.36 -6.96 3.29
CA LYS A 35 -14.76 -7.32 3.59
C LYS A 35 -14.85 -8.55 4.50
N HIS A 36 -14.06 -9.58 4.23
CA HIS A 36 -14.03 -10.80 5.03
C HIS A 36 -13.63 -10.50 6.47
N TYR A 37 -12.47 -9.86 6.67
CA TYR A 37 -11.95 -9.62 8.02
C TYR A 37 -12.69 -8.53 8.78
N THR A 38 -13.30 -7.53 8.12
CA THR A 38 -14.24 -6.61 8.77
C THR A 38 -15.46 -7.33 9.31
N SER A 39 -16.05 -8.26 8.53
CA SER A 39 -17.18 -9.06 9.00
C SER A 39 -16.78 -9.97 10.17
N LEU A 40 -15.57 -10.55 10.12
CA LEU A 40 -15.06 -11.39 11.19
C LEU A 40 -14.80 -10.59 12.47
N ALA A 41 -14.15 -9.43 12.36
CA ALA A 41 -13.92 -8.51 13.47
C ALA A 41 -15.24 -8.11 14.14
N ALA A 42 -16.28 -7.79 13.36
CA ALA A 42 -17.58 -7.43 13.90
C ALA A 42 -18.27 -8.55 14.71
N GLN A 43 -17.91 -9.81 14.47
CA GLN A 43 -18.43 -10.97 15.20
C GLN A 43 -17.61 -11.28 16.47
N LEU A 44 -16.29 -11.14 16.38
CA LEU A 44 -15.35 -11.51 17.45
C LEU A 44 -15.04 -10.37 18.44
N CYS A 45 -15.27 -9.12 18.03
CA CYS A 45 -15.09 -7.92 18.86
C CYS A 45 -16.46 -7.22 19.03
N PRO A 46 -17.27 -7.64 20.03
CA PRO A 46 -18.54 -6.98 20.32
C PRO A 46 -18.29 -5.56 20.83
N LEU A 47 -18.88 -4.58 20.16
CA LEU A 47 -18.83 -3.18 20.56
C LEU A 47 -20.25 -2.61 20.65
N PRO A 48 -20.44 -1.45 21.31
CA PRO A 48 -21.72 -0.74 21.23
C PRO A 48 -22.13 -0.51 19.77
N ARG A 49 -23.43 -0.69 19.46
CA ARG A 49 -23.95 -0.72 18.07
C ARG A 49 -23.50 0.46 17.19
N HIS A 50 -23.37 1.65 17.76
CA HIS A 50 -22.98 2.86 17.01
C HIS A 50 -21.50 2.88 16.60
N VAL A 51 -20.65 2.06 17.23
CA VAL A 51 -19.21 1.93 16.94
C VAL A 51 -18.82 0.52 16.49
N GLN A 52 -19.78 -0.37 16.21
CA GLN A 52 -19.48 -1.76 15.79
C GLN A 52 -18.62 -1.84 14.51
N HIS A 53 -18.70 -0.83 13.65
CA HIS A 53 -17.88 -0.71 12.45
C HIS A 53 -16.39 -0.42 12.72
N LEU A 54 -16.03 -0.10 13.97
CA LEU A 54 -14.65 0.11 14.43
C LEU A 54 -14.05 -1.16 15.06
N ALA A 55 -14.75 -2.30 14.98
CA ALA A 55 -14.24 -3.57 15.49
C ALA A 55 -12.89 -3.94 14.86
N TRP A 56 -12.01 -4.52 15.67
CA TRP A 56 -10.66 -4.90 15.26
C TRP A 56 -10.36 -6.36 15.62
N LEU A 57 -9.28 -6.87 15.06
CA LEU A 57 -8.69 -8.16 15.42
C LEU A 57 -7.35 -7.89 16.10
N ASP A 58 -7.13 -8.48 17.27
CA ASP A 58 -5.87 -8.33 17.99
C ASP A 58 -4.76 -9.11 17.27
N LEU A 59 -3.60 -8.48 17.07
CA LEU A 59 -2.48 -9.11 16.34
C LEU A 59 -1.93 -10.35 17.07
N SER A 60 -2.26 -10.61 18.33
CA SER A 60 -1.89 -11.84 19.03
C SER A 60 -2.82 -13.03 18.74
N THR A 61 -3.97 -12.83 18.10
CA THR A 61 -4.90 -13.93 17.76
C THR A 61 -4.63 -14.51 16.38
N GLN A 62 -5.14 -15.72 16.14
CA GLN A 62 -5.05 -16.37 14.85
C GLN A 62 -5.65 -15.48 13.74
N GLU A 63 -6.84 -14.94 13.95
CA GLU A 63 -7.56 -14.13 12.98
C GLU A 63 -6.84 -12.81 12.68
N GLY A 64 -6.23 -12.18 13.69
CA GLY A 64 -5.43 -10.98 13.52
C GLY A 64 -4.16 -11.24 12.70
N GLN A 65 -3.46 -12.35 12.98
CA GLN A 65 -2.29 -12.78 12.18
C GLN A 65 -2.68 -13.13 10.74
N GLU A 66 -3.77 -13.85 10.54
CA GLU A 66 -4.26 -14.18 9.20
C GLU A 66 -4.63 -12.92 8.41
N TYR A 67 -5.34 -11.97 9.02
CA TYR A 67 -5.64 -10.68 8.40
C TYR A 67 -4.36 -9.92 8.05
N TRP A 68 -3.39 -9.85 8.97
CA TRP A 68 -2.12 -9.18 8.74
C TRP A 68 -1.38 -9.75 7.53
N MET A 69 -1.29 -11.08 7.43
CA MET A 69 -0.68 -11.76 6.28
C MET A 69 -1.45 -11.47 4.99
N ALA A 70 -2.79 -11.54 5.02
CA ALA A 70 -3.63 -11.29 3.85
C ALA A 70 -3.56 -9.83 3.38
N MET A 71 -3.53 -8.87 4.30
CA MET A 71 -3.38 -7.45 3.99
C MET A 71 -2.01 -7.17 3.35
N ASN A 72 -0.93 -7.75 3.88
CA ASN A 72 0.40 -7.62 3.28
C ASN A 72 0.44 -8.22 1.86
N LEU A 73 -0.14 -9.41 1.66
CA LEU A 73 -0.28 -10.01 0.33
C LEU A 73 -1.06 -9.10 -0.64
N ALA A 74 -2.10 -8.42 -0.16
CA ALA A 74 -2.84 -7.45 -0.97
C ALA A 74 -1.99 -6.21 -1.32
N GLY A 75 -1.10 -5.79 -0.41
CA GLY A 75 -0.09 -4.75 -0.65
C GLY A 75 0.89 -5.15 -1.75
N ASP A 76 1.50 -6.32 -1.64
CA ASP A 76 2.43 -6.86 -2.65
C ASP A 76 1.74 -6.99 -4.02
N TYR A 77 0.48 -7.43 -4.03
CA TYR A 77 -0.32 -7.51 -5.25
C TYR A 77 -0.58 -6.11 -5.86
N ALA A 78 -0.88 -5.10 -5.03
CA ALA A 78 -1.04 -3.73 -5.49
C ALA A 78 0.25 -3.17 -6.10
N GLN A 79 1.39 -3.40 -5.44
CA GLN A 79 2.71 -3.02 -5.95
C GLN A 79 3.02 -3.71 -7.29
N ALA A 80 2.76 -5.01 -7.41
CA ALA A 80 2.93 -5.74 -8.67
C ALA A 80 2.05 -5.17 -9.80
N CYS A 81 0.82 -4.74 -9.49
CA CYS A 81 -0.05 -4.06 -10.45
C CYS A 81 0.58 -2.73 -10.92
N HIS A 82 1.11 -1.92 -10.01
CA HIS A 82 1.80 -0.66 -10.35
C HIS A 82 3.04 -0.90 -11.21
N THR A 83 3.85 -1.90 -10.84
CA THR A 83 5.01 -2.33 -11.62
C THR A 83 4.62 -2.69 -13.06
N ASP A 84 3.55 -3.48 -13.26
CA ASP A 84 3.09 -3.86 -14.59
C ASP A 84 2.54 -2.66 -15.40
N ILE A 85 1.80 -1.75 -14.74
CA ILE A 85 1.30 -0.52 -15.36
C ILE A 85 2.47 0.33 -15.84
N HIS A 86 3.44 0.61 -14.98
CA HIS A 86 4.60 1.45 -15.31
C HIS A 86 5.45 0.80 -16.41
N ARG A 87 5.64 -0.52 -16.38
CA ARG A 87 6.34 -1.27 -17.44
C ARG A 87 5.66 -1.12 -18.80
N ARG A 88 4.32 -1.18 -18.85
CA ARG A 88 3.55 -1.00 -20.10
C ARG A 88 3.63 0.44 -20.61
N LEU A 89 3.53 1.42 -19.71
CA LEU A 89 3.65 2.84 -20.06
C LEU A 89 5.04 3.17 -20.60
N ALA A 90 6.10 2.72 -19.91
CA ALA A 90 7.49 2.86 -20.34
C ALA A 90 7.70 2.30 -21.75
N LYS A 91 7.19 1.08 -22.01
CA LYS A 91 7.24 0.46 -23.33
C LYS A 91 6.50 1.28 -24.40
N ALA A 92 5.30 1.77 -24.09
CA ALA A 92 4.49 2.54 -25.03
C ALA A 92 5.11 3.91 -25.36
N LEU A 93 5.79 4.52 -24.38
CA LEU A 93 6.48 5.81 -24.53
C LEU A 93 7.90 5.69 -25.10
N GLY A 94 8.44 4.47 -25.20
CA GLY A 94 9.81 4.24 -25.62
C GLY A 94 10.85 4.81 -24.65
N CYS A 95 10.52 4.90 -23.36
CA CYS A 95 11.38 5.49 -22.33
C CYS A 95 11.74 4.48 -21.24
N ASN A 96 12.89 4.66 -20.61
CA ASN A 96 13.30 3.91 -19.43
C ASN A 96 13.11 4.79 -18.19
N PRO A 97 12.33 4.37 -17.17
CA PRO A 97 12.23 5.10 -15.91
C PRO A 97 13.59 5.23 -15.24
N VAL A 98 13.97 6.45 -14.87
CA VAL A 98 15.22 6.75 -14.12
C VAL A 98 15.02 6.64 -12.61
N VAL A 99 13.80 6.81 -12.13
CA VAL A 99 13.38 6.64 -10.75
C VAL A 99 11.92 6.18 -10.73
N THR A 100 11.57 5.32 -9.78
CA THR A 100 10.19 4.97 -9.46
C THR A 100 10.00 5.18 -7.98
N ILE A 101 8.95 5.92 -7.61
CA ILE A 101 8.58 6.19 -6.22
C ILE A 101 7.18 5.61 -6.04
N GLU A 102 6.98 4.91 -4.94
CA GLU A 102 5.72 4.25 -4.61
C GLU A 102 5.28 4.65 -3.21
N ASN A 103 3.98 4.65 -2.98
CA ASN A 103 3.40 4.92 -1.68
C ASN A 103 2.15 4.07 -1.48
N HIS A 104 1.99 3.54 -0.27
CA HIS A 104 0.78 2.81 0.12
C HIS A 104 -0.10 3.74 0.97
N HIS A 105 -1.21 4.21 0.39
CA HIS A 105 -2.07 5.21 1.04
C HIS A 105 -3.17 4.58 1.91
N ASN A 106 -3.48 3.30 1.68
CA ASN A 106 -4.47 2.53 2.42
C ASN A 106 -3.81 1.24 2.90
N PHE A 107 -3.00 1.36 3.95
CA PHE A 107 -2.18 0.27 4.46
C PHE A 107 -1.93 0.48 5.94
N ALA A 108 -1.62 -0.61 6.63
CA ALA A 108 -1.11 -0.57 7.99
C ALA A 108 0.30 -1.15 7.98
N TRP A 109 1.19 -0.58 8.79
CA TRP A 109 2.58 -0.97 8.87
C TRP A 109 3.03 -0.95 10.34
N LYS A 110 4.12 -1.65 10.65
CA LYS A 110 4.76 -1.65 11.97
C LYS A 110 5.90 -0.65 11.96
N GLU A 111 6.04 0.17 12.99
CA GLU A 111 7.09 1.19 13.07
C GLU A 111 7.68 1.25 14.47
N PHE A 112 8.98 1.46 14.56
CA PHE A 112 9.59 1.79 15.84
C PHE A 112 9.36 3.27 16.16
N VAL A 113 8.63 3.56 17.24
CA VAL A 113 8.39 4.89 17.79
C VAL A 113 8.91 4.93 19.23
N ASN A 114 9.87 5.83 19.49
CA ASN A 114 10.49 6.01 20.82
C ASN A 114 11.11 4.73 21.42
N GLY A 115 11.59 3.80 20.58
CA GLY A 115 12.23 2.56 21.00
C GLY A 115 11.28 1.38 21.21
N GLU A 116 9.99 1.56 20.93
CA GLU A 116 8.97 0.52 20.94
C GLU A 116 8.40 0.35 19.53
N GLU A 117 8.00 -0.86 19.15
CA GLU A 117 7.32 -1.16 17.88
C GLU A 117 5.81 -0.89 17.95
#